data_AF-A0A2I0KDJ9-F1
#
_entry.id   AF-A0A2I0KDJ9-F1
#
_cell.length_a   1.000
_cell.length_b   1.000
_cell.length_c   1.000
_cell.angle_alpha   90.00
_cell.angle_beta   90.00
_cell.angle_gamma   90.00
#
_symmetry.space_group_name_H-M   'P 1'
#
loop_
_entity.id
_entity.type
_entity.pdbx_description
1 polymer ?
#
loop_
_entity_poly.entity_id
_entity_poly.type
_entity_poly.pdbx_seq_one_letter_code
_entity_poly.pdbx_strand_id
1 'polypeptide(L)'
;MEALLHHHHHLHLHPHSLIFRTPSLSLHSVSRMSSSLALSQSQLSLPLSNRHLGSPANGLRRARSLGLRNLERSRVSMSVSVGSQQAADDALFLDYKPSCAFLFPGQGAQAVGMGKDAQDVPAAAELYRKANDILGFDLLDVCIGGPKEKLDSTVISQPAIYVTSLAAVEVLRARDGGQQIIDSVDVTCGLSLGEYTALAFAGAFSFEDGLKLVKLRGEAMQEAADAAKSAMVSVIGLDSDKVQQLCDAANAEVDEANKVQIANYLCP
;
A
#
# COMPACT_ATOMS: atom_id res chain seq x y z
N MET A 1 -15.58 -9.99 15.39
CA MET A 1 -16.82 -10.75 15.09
C MET A 1 -17.94 -9.75 14.91
N GLU A 2 -18.80 -9.94 13.90
CA GLU A 2 -19.76 -9.00 13.27
C GLU A 2 -19.11 -8.08 12.23
N ALA A 3 -19.11 -8.36 10.92
CA ALA A 3 -20.15 -8.73 9.94
C ALA A 3 -21.09 -7.55 9.60
N LEU A 4 -20.79 -6.86 8.49
CA LEU A 4 -21.67 -5.88 7.85
C LEU A 4 -22.97 -6.58 7.40
N LEU A 5 -24.07 -6.27 8.08
CA LEU A 5 -25.43 -6.57 7.63
C LEU A 5 -26.03 -5.29 7.04
N HIS A 6 -26.28 -5.31 5.74
CA HIS A 6 -27.14 -4.33 5.07
C HIS A 6 -28.58 -4.50 5.59
N HIS A 7 -29.12 -3.46 6.24
CA HIS A 7 -30.55 -3.31 6.46
C HIS A 7 -31.06 -2.16 5.60
N HIS A 8 -31.88 -2.50 4.61
CA HIS A 8 -32.70 -1.56 3.86
C HIS A 8 -33.84 -1.06 4.74
N HIS A 9 -33.81 0.21 5.11
CA HIS A 9 -35.01 0.93 5.55
C HIS A 9 -35.46 1.90 4.45
N HIS A 10 -36.62 1.59 3.87
CA HIS A 10 -37.40 2.48 3.03
C HIS A 10 -37.84 3.70 3.85
N LEU A 11 -37.34 4.89 3.49
CA LEU A 11 -37.92 6.17 3.89
C LEU A 11 -38.58 6.79 2.65
N HIS A 12 -39.91 6.80 2.66
CA HIS A 12 -40.73 7.59 1.76
C HIS A 12 -40.57 9.07 2.08
N LEU A 13 -40.08 9.86 1.11
CA LEU A 13 -40.20 11.31 1.11
C LEU A 13 -40.86 11.76 -0.20
N HIS A 14 -42.00 12.45 -0.05
CA HIS A 14 -42.74 13.09 -1.13
C HIS A 14 -41.98 14.32 -1.68
N PRO A 15 -42.17 14.66 -2.97
CA PRO A 15 -41.43 15.74 -3.62
C PRO A 15 -42.10 17.10 -3.37
N HIS A 16 -41.34 18.07 -2.89
CA HIS A 16 -41.67 19.49 -3.06
C HIS A 16 -40.67 20.14 -4.01
N SER A 17 -41.22 20.61 -5.12
CA SER A 17 -40.61 21.43 -6.14
C SER A 17 -40.16 22.78 -5.57
N LEU A 18 -38.88 23.11 -5.75
CA LEU A 18 -38.37 24.48 -5.61
C LEU A 18 -37.48 24.81 -6.80
N ILE A 19 -38.03 25.62 -7.69
CA ILE A 19 -37.36 26.30 -8.80
C ILE A 19 -36.70 27.54 -8.21
N PHE A 20 -35.38 27.73 -8.37
CA PHE A 20 -34.82 29.08 -8.48
C PHE A 20 -33.60 29.16 -9.42
N ARG A 21 -33.75 30.17 -10.28
CA ARG A 21 -32.94 30.79 -11.33
C ARG A 21 -31.41 30.75 -11.20
N THR A 22 -30.78 30.54 -12.35
CA THR A 22 -29.39 30.87 -12.68
C THR A 22 -29.13 32.38 -12.62
N PRO A 23 -27.87 32.77 -12.38
CA PRO A 23 -27.25 33.75 -13.25
C PRO A 23 -25.92 33.25 -13.82
N SER A 24 -25.72 33.53 -15.09
CA SER A 24 -24.44 33.49 -15.80
C SER A 24 -23.44 34.47 -15.17
N LEU A 25 -22.14 34.10 -15.10
CA LEU A 25 -21.02 34.97 -15.49
C LEU A 25 -19.64 34.28 -15.44
N SER A 26 -18.92 34.48 -16.54
CA SER A 26 -17.48 34.57 -16.82
C SER A 26 -16.47 33.54 -16.30
N LEU A 27 -15.81 32.91 -17.28
CA LEU A 27 -14.49 32.29 -17.23
C LEU A 27 -13.45 33.19 -16.56
N HIS A 28 -12.79 32.69 -15.51
CA HIS A 28 -11.47 33.16 -15.07
C HIS A 28 -10.54 31.95 -14.92
N SER A 29 -9.37 32.09 -15.53
CA SER A 29 -8.22 31.20 -15.47
C SER A 29 -7.80 30.95 -14.02
N VAL A 30 -7.75 29.68 -13.58
CA VAL A 30 -7.19 29.28 -12.29
C VAL A 30 -5.90 28.51 -12.53
N SER A 31 -4.82 29.05 -11.97
CA SER A 31 -3.45 28.57 -12.09
C SER A 31 -3.26 27.22 -11.40
N ARG A 32 -2.43 26.35 -11.98
CA ARG A 32 -1.98 25.10 -11.36
C ARG A 32 -1.27 25.38 -10.03
N MET A 33 -1.79 24.84 -8.93
CA MET A 33 -1.07 24.80 -7.66
C MET A 33 -0.21 23.52 -7.60
N SER A 34 1.10 23.68 -7.51
CA SER A 34 2.03 22.62 -7.12
C SER A 34 1.90 22.36 -5.62
N SER A 35 1.62 21.12 -5.23
CA SER A 35 1.59 20.68 -3.84
C SER A 35 3.00 20.32 -3.37
N SER A 36 3.67 21.21 -2.64
CA SER A 36 4.86 20.85 -1.85
C SER A 36 4.43 20.47 -0.43
N LEU A 37 4.60 19.21 -0.05
CA LEU A 37 4.45 18.74 1.32
C LEU A 37 5.60 19.30 2.18
N ALA A 38 5.30 20.20 3.12
CA ALA A 38 6.25 20.68 4.12
C ALA A 38 6.07 19.89 5.43
N LEU A 39 7.08 19.11 5.83
CA LEU A 39 7.15 18.47 7.15
C LEU A 39 7.96 19.34 8.11
N SER A 40 7.33 19.74 9.21
CA SER A 40 7.94 20.46 10.32
C SER A 40 8.90 19.54 11.10
N GLN A 41 10.19 19.86 11.12
CA GLN A 41 11.18 19.17 11.95
C GLN A 41 11.14 19.66 13.40
N SER A 42 10.76 18.79 14.34
CA SER A 42 11.05 18.97 15.77
C SER A 42 12.36 18.25 16.11
N GLN A 43 13.41 19.01 16.40
CA GLN A 43 14.69 18.48 16.86
C GLN A 43 14.61 18.11 18.34
N LEU A 44 14.79 16.83 18.67
CA LEU A 44 15.02 16.38 20.04
C LEU A 44 16.53 16.15 20.25
N SER A 45 17.19 17.02 21.02
CA SER A 45 18.59 16.89 21.40
C SER A 45 18.74 16.16 22.73
N LEU A 46 19.52 15.07 22.78
CA LEU A 46 19.93 14.37 24.01
C LEU A 46 21.40 14.69 24.35
N PRO A 47 21.79 14.76 25.63
CA PRO A 47 23.13 15.21 26.02
C PRO A 47 24.16 14.08 26.03
N LEU A 48 25.35 14.36 25.50
CA LEU A 48 26.55 13.52 25.57
C LEU A 48 27.24 13.70 26.94
N SER A 49 27.43 12.62 27.69
CA SER A 49 28.30 12.59 28.88
C SER A 49 29.74 12.21 28.54
N ASN A 50 30.67 13.00 29.08
CA ASN A 50 32.12 12.91 28.88
C ASN A 50 32.74 11.62 29.43
N ARG A 51 33.63 11.00 28.65
CA ARG A 51 34.56 9.95 29.09
C ARG A 51 35.83 10.58 29.65
N HIS A 52 36.23 10.21 30.86
CA HIS A 52 37.59 10.43 31.36
C HIS A 52 38.40 9.14 31.26
N LEU A 53 39.58 9.25 30.64
CA LEU A 53 40.65 8.25 30.59
C LEU A 53 41.50 8.32 31.86
N GLY A 54 41.80 7.16 32.44
CA GLY A 54 42.79 7.02 33.51
C GLY A 54 43.05 5.54 33.84
N SER A 55 44.31 5.12 33.71
CA SER A 55 44.92 3.87 34.20
C SER A 55 46.41 4.22 34.45
N PRO A 56 47.25 3.44 35.16
CA PRO A 56 47.05 2.09 35.73
C PRO A 56 47.64 1.88 37.15
N ALA A 57 47.40 0.72 37.79
CA ALA A 57 48.41 -0.04 38.56
C ALA A 57 47.89 -1.37 39.18
N ASN A 58 48.63 -2.45 38.87
CA ASN A 58 48.91 -3.71 39.58
C ASN A 58 48.03 -4.30 40.69
N GLY A 59 47.78 -5.61 40.58
CA GLY A 59 47.54 -6.51 41.73
C GLY A 59 47.01 -7.90 41.35
N LEU A 60 47.88 -8.92 41.37
CA LEU A 60 47.52 -10.35 41.24
C LEU A 60 46.53 -10.81 42.32
N ARG A 61 45.54 -11.64 41.96
CA ARG A 61 45.21 -12.91 42.64
C ARG A 61 44.20 -13.77 41.85
N ARG A 62 44.52 -15.06 41.77
CA ARG A 62 43.71 -16.18 41.24
C ARG A 62 42.41 -16.37 42.03
N ALA A 63 41.29 -16.55 41.32
CA ALA A 63 40.20 -17.43 41.75
C ALA A 63 39.43 -17.91 40.51
N ARG A 64 39.22 -19.23 40.43
CA ARG A 64 38.38 -19.91 39.44
C ARG A 64 36.91 -19.73 39.84
N SER A 65 36.06 -19.27 38.94
CA SER A 65 34.62 -19.55 39.00
C SER A 65 34.04 -19.69 37.60
N LEU A 66 33.39 -20.83 37.38
CA LEU A 66 32.53 -21.12 36.24
C LEU A 66 31.36 -20.11 36.22
N GLY A 67 31.12 -19.49 35.07
CA GLY A 67 30.03 -18.54 34.91
C GLY A 67 29.74 -18.24 33.44
N LEU A 68 28.71 -18.91 32.93
CA LEU A 68 27.81 -18.57 31.83
C LEU A 68 28.30 -17.56 30.76
N ARG A 69 28.37 -18.04 29.52
CA ARG A 69 28.58 -17.24 28.30
C ARG A 69 27.43 -16.25 28.12
N ASN A 70 27.69 -14.97 28.34
CA ASN A 70 26.85 -13.88 27.84
C ASN A 70 27.05 -13.76 26.33
N LEU A 71 26.07 -14.23 25.54
CA LEU A 71 25.91 -13.80 24.15
C LEU A 71 25.25 -12.42 24.16
N GLU A 72 26.04 -11.35 24.15
CA GLU A 72 25.52 -10.05 23.75
C GLU A 72 25.29 -10.07 22.23
N ARG A 73 24.02 -10.14 21.85
CA ARG A 73 23.55 -9.90 20.48
C ARG A 73 23.98 -8.48 20.07
N SER A 74 24.92 -8.41 19.15
CA SER A 74 25.31 -7.18 18.48
C SER A 74 24.07 -6.54 17.83
N ARG A 75 23.60 -5.41 18.36
CA ARG A 75 22.59 -4.57 17.72
C ARG A 75 23.30 -3.73 16.65
N VAL A 76 23.20 -4.16 15.40
CA VAL A 76 23.54 -3.31 14.26
C VAL A 76 22.38 -2.33 14.08
N SER A 77 22.57 -1.06 14.46
CA SER A 77 21.64 0.02 14.09
C SER A 77 22.00 0.50 12.68
N MET A 78 21.17 0.19 11.69
CA MET A 78 21.25 0.81 10.37
C MET A 78 20.46 2.13 10.40
N SER A 79 21.16 3.25 10.34
CA SER A 79 20.56 4.53 9.99
C SER A 79 20.49 4.63 8.47
N VAL A 80 19.29 4.48 7.89
CA VAL A 80 19.06 4.86 6.50
C VAL A 80 19.00 6.38 6.45
N SER A 81 20.03 6.99 5.88
CA SER A 81 19.94 8.37 5.38
C SER A 81 19.04 8.33 4.16
N VAL A 82 17.81 8.86 4.28
CA VAL A 82 16.98 9.16 3.11
C VAL A 82 17.71 10.23 2.32
N GLY A 83 18.44 9.81 1.30
CA GLY A 83 19.11 10.70 0.35
C GLY A 83 18.09 11.64 -0.28
N SER A 84 18.51 12.89 -0.45
CA SER A 84 17.82 14.02 -1.07
C SER A 84 16.65 13.64 -2.00
N GLN A 85 15.48 14.23 -1.76
CA GLN A 85 14.40 14.30 -2.75
C GLN A 85 14.94 15.01 -4.00
N GLN A 86 15.41 14.25 -4.99
CA GLN A 86 15.26 14.68 -6.37
C GLN A 86 13.79 14.45 -6.69
N ALA A 87 12.99 15.51 -6.59
CA ALA A 87 11.74 15.54 -7.33
C ALA A 87 12.11 15.27 -8.79
N ALA A 88 11.66 14.16 -9.35
CA ALA A 88 11.72 13.96 -10.79
C ALA A 88 10.98 15.16 -11.39
N ASP A 89 11.68 15.97 -12.19
CA ASP A 89 11.07 17.09 -12.86
C ASP A 89 10.12 16.53 -13.93
N ASP A 90 8.82 16.71 -13.72
CA ASP A 90 7.76 16.30 -14.66
C ASP A 90 8.00 16.90 -16.07
N ALA A 91 8.88 17.90 -16.20
CA ALA A 91 9.36 18.41 -17.48
C ALA A 91 9.81 17.31 -18.45
N LEU A 92 10.37 16.20 -17.96
CA LEU A 92 10.81 15.07 -18.78
C LEU A 92 9.67 14.37 -19.53
N PHE A 93 8.43 14.53 -19.08
CA PHE A 93 7.25 13.86 -19.64
C PHE A 93 6.20 14.83 -20.20
N LEU A 94 6.52 16.13 -20.32
CA LEU A 94 5.56 17.16 -20.77
C LEU A 94 4.93 16.86 -22.14
N ASP A 95 5.74 16.34 -23.06
CA ASP A 95 5.30 16.00 -24.42
C ASP A 95 4.93 14.51 -24.58
N TYR A 96 5.10 13.72 -23.52
CA TYR A 96 4.78 12.30 -23.55
C TYR A 96 3.26 12.10 -23.56
N LYS A 97 2.77 11.32 -24.53
CA LYS A 97 1.36 10.99 -24.68
C LYS A 97 1.20 9.48 -24.53
N PRO A 98 0.67 8.99 -23.41
CA PRO A 98 0.43 7.57 -23.22
C PRO A 98 -0.57 7.05 -24.24
N SER A 99 -0.30 5.87 -24.79
CA SER A 99 -1.13 5.23 -25.81
C SER A 99 -1.84 3.97 -25.32
N CYS A 100 -1.22 3.23 -24.41
CA CYS A 100 -1.84 2.07 -23.76
C CYS A 100 -1.33 1.91 -22.34
N ALA A 101 -2.25 1.86 -21.38
CA ALA A 101 -1.92 1.72 -19.97
C ALA A 101 -2.46 0.43 -19.37
N PHE A 102 -1.64 -0.25 -18.57
CA PHE A 102 -2.10 -1.30 -17.66
C PHE A 102 -2.27 -0.75 -16.24
N LEU A 103 -3.49 -0.90 -15.70
CA LEU A 103 -3.83 -0.52 -14.34
C LEU A 103 -3.98 -1.77 -13.47
N PHE A 104 -3.19 -1.84 -12.41
CA PHE A 104 -3.21 -2.97 -11.48
C PHE A 104 -4.04 -2.63 -10.23
N PRO A 105 -4.97 -3.52 -9.83
CA PRO A 105 -5.88 -3.25 -8.73
C PRO A 105 -5.17 -3.35 -7.37
N GLY A 106 -5.74 -2.65 -6.39
CA GLY A 106 -5.34 -2.72 -4.98
C GLY A 106 -6.14 -3.73 -4.17
N GLN A 107 -5.90 -3.72 -2.85
CA GLN A 107 -6.67 -4.50 -1.88
C GLN A 107 -8.17 -4.18 -1.96
N GLY A 108 -9.01 -5.21 -1.83
CA GLY A 108 -10.46 -5.14 -2.04
C GLY A 108 -10.91 -5.75 -3.38
N ALA A 109 -9.98 -5.94 -4.33
CA ALA A 109 -10.26 -6.57 -5.62
C ALA A 109 -10.26 -8.11 -5.57
N GLN A 110 -9.81 -8.72 -4.48
CA GLN A 110 -9.77 -10.17 -4.33
C GLN A 110 -11.18 -10.77 -4.31
N ALA A 111 -11.35 -11.91 -4.98
CA ALA A 111 -12.59 -12.65 -5.02
C ALA A 111 -12.32 -14.16 -5.07
N VAL A 112 -13.15 -14.95 -4.38
CA VAL A 112 -13.07 -16.41 -4.47
C VAL A 112 -13.31 -16.85 -5.91
N GLY A 113 -12.46 -17.73 -6.42
CA GLY A 113 -12.43 -18.15 -7.82
C GLY A 113 -11.41 -17.40 -8.68
N MET A 114 -10.76 -16.35 -8.16
CA MET A 114 -9.68 -15.67 -8.87
C MET A 114 -8.51 -16.62 -9.15
N GLY A 115 -7.78 -16.39 -10.25
CA GLY A 115 -6.64 -17.23 -10.62
C GLY A 115 -6.98 -18.55 -11.29
N LYS A 116 -8.26 -18.92 -11.40
CA LYS A 116 -8.66 -20.21 -11.98
C LYS A 116 -8.11 -20.44 -13.39
N ASP A 117 -8.21 -19.44 -14.26
CA ASP A 117 -7.75 -19.48 -15.66
C ASP A 117 -6.22 -19.63 -15.78
N ALA A 118 -5.47 -19.32 -14.72
CA ALA A 118 -4.01 -19.46 -14.71
C ALA A 118 -3.58 -20.94 -14.79
N GLN A 119 -4.44 -21.88 -14.38
CA GLN A 119 -4.14 -23.31 -14.42
C GLN A 119 -3.96 -23.83 -15.84
N ASP A 120 -4.64 -23.22 -16.82
CA ASP A 120 -4.63 -23.66 -18.21
C ASP A 120 -3.43 -23.08 -19.00
N VAL A 121 -2.68 -22.16 -18.39
CA VAL A 121 -1.54 -21.47 -19.02
C VAL A 121 -0.26 -21.77 -18.23
N PRO A 122 0.69 -22.56 -18.77
CA PRO A 122 1.87 -23.00 -18.03
C PRO A 122 2.70 -21.88 -17.38
N ALA A 123 2.87 -20.74 -18.07
CA ALA A 123 3.58 -19.58 -17.53
C ALA A 123 2.85 -18.94 -16.34
N ALA A 124 1.52 -18.92 -16.37
CA ALA A 124 0.70 -18.38 -15.29
C ALA A 124 0.66 -19.33 -14.09
N ALA A 125 0.51 -20.64 -14.33
CA ALA A 125 0.58 -21.67 -13.29
C ALA A 125 1.94 -21.67 -12.56
N GLU A 126 3.02 -21.44 -13.30
CA GLU A 126 4.38 -21.35 -12.74
C GLU A 126 4.52 -20.18 -11.74
N LEU A 127 3.83 -19.05 -11.94
CA LEU A 127 3.83 -17.95 -10.97
C LEU A 127 3.21 -18.35 -9.63
N TYR A 128 2.11 -19.11 -9.65
CA TYR A 128 1.55 -19.67 -8.42
C TYR A 128 2.48 -20.70 -7.77
N ARG A 129 3.14 -21.54 -8.56
CA ARG A 129 4.13 -22.50 -8.03
C ARG A 129 5.27 -21.78 -7.30
N LYS A 130 5.87 -20.76 -7.94
CA LYS A 130 6.89 -19.91 -7.32
C LYS A 130 6.37 -19.18 -6.09
N ALA A 131 5.11 -18.73 -6.12
CA ALA A 131 4.49 -18.12 -4.96
C ALA A 131 4.39 -19.09 -3.79
N ASN A 132 4.01 -20.34 -4.03
CA ASN A 132 3.92 -21.36 -3.00
C ASN A 132 5.27 -21.62 -2.34
N ASP A 133 6.37 -21.61 -3.11
CA ASP A 133 7.74 -21.76 -2.59
C ASP A 133 8.12 -20.61 -1.62
N ILE A 134 7.64 -19.39 -1.86
CA ILE A 134 7.92 -18.19 -1.05
C ILE A 134 6.98 -18.05 0.16
N LEU A 135 5.70 -18.40 -0.05
CA LEU A 135 4.65 -18.22 0.95
C LEU A 135 4.56 -19.39 1.92
N GLY A 136 4.93 -20.60 1.48
CA GLY A 136 4.89 -21.83 2.27
C GLY A 136 3.52 -22.50 2.32
N PHE A 137 2.59 -22.11 1.45
CA PHE A 137 1.26 -22.72 1.31
C PHE A 137 0.77 -22.60 -0.13
N ASP A 138 -0.28 -23.36 -0.48
CA ASP A 138 -0.90 -23.27 -1.79
C ASP A 138 -1.78 -22.03 -1.90
N LEU A 139 -1.26 -20.98 -2.55
CA LEU A 139 -1.99 -19.73 -2.75
C LEU A 139 -3.17 -19.90 -3.69
N LEU A 140 -3.04 -20.75 -4.71
CA LEU A 140 -4.07 -20.94 -5.72
C LEU A 140 -5.30 -21.64 -5.13
N ASP A 141 -5.07 -22.64 -4.28
CA ASP A 141 -6.14 -23.30 -3.51
C ASP A 141 -6.95 -22.29 -2.70
N VAL A 142 -6.28 -21.36 -2.00
CA VAL A 142 -6.96 -20.31 -1.22
C VAL A 142 -7.72 -19.33 -2.14
N CYS A 143 -7.13 -18.96 -3.29
CA CYS A 143 -7.76 -18.06 -4.25
C CYS A 143 -9.04 -18.67 -4.85
N ILE A 144 -9.01 -19.96 -5.20
CA ILE A 144 -10.13 -20.64 -5.85
C ILE A 144 -11.17 -21.15 -4.84
N GLY A 145 -10.72 -21.79 -3.76
CA GLY A 145 -11.56 -22.49 -2.79
C GLY A 145 -12.00 -21.63 -1.61
N GLY A 146 -11.31 -20.53 -1.30
CA GLY A 146 -11.61 -19.69 -0.15
C GLY A 146 -11.25 -20.35 1.19
N PRO A 147 -12.02 -20.11 2.28
CA PRO A 147 -13.24 -19.28 2.34
C PRO A 147 -12.93 -17.78 2.12
N LYS A 148 -13.96 -16.99 1.81
CA LYS A 148 -13.81 -15.56 1.48
C LYS A 148 -13.10 -14.80 2.60
N GLU A 149 -13.42 -15.09 3.85
CA GLU A 149 -12.89 -14.42 5.03
C GLU A 149 -11.37 -14.63 5.16
N LYS A 150 -10.88 -15.82 4.79
CA LYS A 150 -9.44 -16.10 4.75
C LYS A 150 -8.77 -15.30 3.65
N LEU A 151 -9.36 -15.29 2.45
CA LEU A 151 -8.86 -14.53 1.31
C LEU A 151 -8.86 -13.01 1.56
N ASP A 152 -9.84 -12.50 2.31
CA ASP A 152 -9.97 -11.09 2.66
C ASP A 152 -8.96 -10.61 3.70
N SER A 153 -8.31 -11.52 4.43
CA SER A 153 -7.26 -11.13 5.39
C SER A 153 -6.12 -10.43 4.65
N THR A 154 -5.56 -9.37 5.25
CA THR A 154 -4.54 -8.53 4.62
C THR A 154 -3.29 -9.33 4.24
N VAL A 155 -2.93 -10.31 5.07
CA VAL A 155 -1.78 -11.19 4.85
C VAL A 155 -1.94 -12.14 3.66
N ILE A 156 -3.17 -12.46 3.27
CA ILE A 156 -3.45 -13.34 2.11
C ILE A 156 -3.82 -12.51 0.87
N SER A 157 -4.72 -11.54 1.01
CA SER A 157 -5.24 -10.74 -0.10
C SER A 157 -4.13 -10.03 -0.88
N GLN A 158 -3.12 -9.49 -0.20
CA GLN A 158 -2.03 -8.76 -0.87
C GLN A 158 -1.19 -9.67 -1.79
N PRO A 159 -0.61 -10.79 -1.31
CA PRO A 159 0.02 -11.79 -2.18
C PRO A 159 -0.92 -12.32 -3.26
N ALA A 160 -2.18 -12.61 -2.92
CA ALA A 160 -3.16 -13.15 -3.85
C ALA A 160 -3.39 -12.20 -5.04
N ILE A 161 -3.62 -10.90 -4.78
CA ILE A 161 -3.84 -9.90 -5.83
C ILE A 161 -2.59 -9.73 -6.70
N TYR A 162 -1.40 -9.65 -6.07
CA TYR A 162 -0.14 -9.49 -6.79
C TYR A 162 0.11 -10.66 -7.77
N VAL A 163 0.04 -11.90 -7.27
CA VAL A 163 0.29 -13.09 -8.09
C VAL A 163 -0.77 -13.25 -9.17
N THR A 164 -2.04 -13.07 -8.82
CA THR A 164 -3.15 -13.22 -9.78
C THR A 164 -3.09 -12.18 -10.89
N SER A 165 -2.68 -10.95 -10.58
CA SER A 165 -2.56 -9.88 -11.57
C SER A 165 -1.46 -10.17 -12.58
N LEU A 166 -0.30 -10.65 -12.14
CA LEU A 166 0.79 -11.04 -13.05
C LEU A 166 0.48 -12.34 -13.80
N ALA A 167 -0.22 -13.29 -13.16
CA ALA A 167 -0.75 -14.47 -13.84
C ALA A 167 -1.76 -14.10 -14.94
N ALA A 168 -2.60 -13.08 -14.72
CA ALA A 168 -3.52 -12.58 -15.74
C ALA A 168 -2.79 -11.98 -16.94
N VAL A 169 -1.62 -11.34 -16.74
CA VAL A 169 -0.75 -10.90 -17.84
C VAL A 169 -0.24 -12.08 -18.64
N GLU A 170 0.19 -13.17 -18.00
CA GLU A 170 0.64 -14.38 -18.72
C GLU A 170 -0.52 -15.10 -19.43
N VAL A 171 -1.71 -15.11 -18.84
CA VAL A 171 -2.93 -15.58 -19.53
C VAL A 171 -3.25 -14.72 -20.74
N LEU A 172 -3.12 -13.39 -20.64
CA LEU A 172 -3.28 -12.49 -21.80
C LEU A 172 -2.23 -12.80 -22.87
N ARG A 173 -0.96 -12.95 -22.47
CA ARG A 173 0.16 -13.24 -23.38
C ARG A 173 -0.08 -14.50 -24.22
N ALA A 174 -0.70 -15.51 -23.64
CA ALA A 174 -1.02 -16.78 -24.31
C ALA A 174 -2.16 -16.69 -25.34
N ARG A 175 -2.94 -15.60 -25.36
CA ARG A 175 -4.02 -15.39 -26.33
C ARG A 175 -3.49 -14.84 -27.64
N ASP A 176 -4.23 -15.09 -28.73
CA ASP A 176 -3.96 -14.49 -30.04
C ASP A 176 -3.95 -12.95 -29.93
N GLY A 177 -2.87 -12.31 -30.37
CA GLY A 177 -2.71 -10.86 -30.27
C GLY A 177 -2.25 -10.36 -28.89
N GLY A 178 -2.17 -11.23 -27.88
CA GLY A 178 -1.90 -10.86 -26.49
C GLY A 178 -0.51 -10.26 -26.27
N GLN A 179 0.51 -10.86 -26.88
CA GLN A 179 1.88 -10.33 -26.82
C GLN A 179 1.96 -8.92 -27.43
N GLN A 180 1.28 -8.68 -28.55
CA GLN A 180 1.25 -7.37 -29.21
C GLN A 180 0.57 -6.31 -28.33
N ILE A 181 -0.49 -6.68 -27.60
CA ILE A 181 -1.12 -5.79 -26.63
C ILE A 181 -0.14 -5.45 -25.51
N ILE A 182 0.52 -6.45 -24.92
CA ILE A 182 1.49 -6.25 -23.83
C ILE A 182 2.66 -5.36 -24.30
N ASP A 183 3.19 -5.59 -25.50
CA ASP A 183 4.29 -4.78 -26.06
C ASP A 183 3.86 -3.35 -26.41
N SER A 184 2.55 -3.11 -26.58
CA SER A 184 2.01 -1.76 -26.80
C SER A 184 1.82 -0.95 -25.51
N VAL A 185 1.92 -1.59 -24.34
CA VAL A 185 1.78 -0.90 -23.05
C VAL A 185 3.00 -0.02 -22.81
N ASP A 186 2.74 1.28 -22.72
CA ASP A 186 3.76 2.30 -22.52
C ASP A 186 3.69 2.97 -21.14
N VAL A 187 2.59 2.74 -20.42
CA VAL A 187 2.40 3.15 -19.03
C VAL A 187 1.83 2.02 -18.19
N THR A 188 2.27 1.94 -16.93
CA THR A 188 1.58 1.14 -15.93
C THR A 188 1.45 1.90 -14.63
N CYS A 189 0.32 1.74 -13.96
CA CYS A 189 0.05 2.28 -12.65
C CYS A 189 -0.67 1.22 -11.81
N GLY A 190 -0.69 1.40 -10.49
CA GLY A 190 -1.53 0.59 -9.64
C GLY A 190 -1.97 1.32 -8.38
N LEU A 191 -3.07 0.85 -7.81
CA LEU A 191 -3.66 1.45 -6.62
C LEU A 191 -3.12 0.78 -5.36
N SER A 192 -2.41 1.50 -4.50
CA SER A 192 -1.88 0.99 -3.23
C SER A 192 -1.03 -0.28 -3.42
N LEU A 193 -1.53 -1.46 -3.07
CA LEU A 193 -0.87 -2.74 -3.37
C LEU A 193 -0.54 -2.87 -4.87
N GLY A 194 -1.46 -2.46 -5.74
CA GLY A 194 -1.29 -2.58 -7.19
C GLY A 194 -0.05 -1.87 -7.73
N GLU A 195 0.50 -0.88 -7.03
CA GLU A 195 1.74 -0.21 -7.41
C GLU A 195 2.93 -1.18 -7.43
N TYR A 196 3.00 -2.12 -6.49
CA TYR A 196 4.02 -3.17 -6.49
C TYR A 196 3.88 -4.09 -7.69
N THR A 197 2.65 -4.42 -8.07
CA THR A 197 2.35 -5.20 -9.27
C THR A 197 2.76 -4.46 -10.54
N ALA A 198 2.46 -3.16 -10.61
CA ALA A 198 2.85 -2.29 -11.73
C ALA A 198 4.37 -2.22 -11.88
N LEU A 199 5.09 -2.02 -10.77
CA LEU A 199 6.56 -2.00 -10.76
C LEU A 199 7.18 -3.34 -11.15
N ALA A 200 6.59 -4.46 -10.70
CA ALA A 200 7.01 -5.80 -11.14
C ALA A 200 6.80 -6.00 -12.64
N PHE A 201 5.63 -5.61 -13.15
CA PHE A 201 5.31 -5.69 -14.58
C PHE A 201 6.27 -4.83 -15.42
N ALA A 202 6.62 -3.63 -14.94
CA ALA A 202 7.61 -2.75 -15.56
C ALA A 202 9.07 -3.24 -15.45
N GLY A 203 9.31 -4.35 -14.73
CA GLY A 203 10.65 -4.92 -14.57
C GLY A 203 11.55 -4.17 -13.58
N ALA A 204 10.99 -3.34 -12.69
CA ALA A 204 11.77 -2.63 -11.67
C ALA A 204 12.42 -3.59 -10.66
N PHE A 205 11.80 -4.75 -10.43
CA PHE A 205 12.32 -5.86 -9.64
C PHE A 205 11.75 -7.18 -10.15
N SER A 206 12.34 -8.31 -9.72
CA SER A 206 11.84 -9.64 -10.10
C SER A 206 10.50 -9.95 -9.44
N PHE A 207 9.75 -10.89 -10.02
CA PHE A 207 8.51 -11.40 -9.45
C PHE A 207 8.68 -11.82 -7.98
N GLU A 208 9.74 -12.57 -7.69
CA GLU A 208 10.02 -13.17 -6.39
C GLU A 208 10.33 -12.10 -5.34
N ASP A 209 11.12 -11.07 -5.69
CA ASP A 209 11.44 -9.98 -4.77
C ASP A 209 10.22 -9.10 -4.51
N GLY A 210 9.43 -8.83 -5.54
CA GLY A 210 8.13 -8.17 -5.38
C GLY A 210 7.18 -8.94 -4.47
N LEU A 211 7.08 -10.27 -4.62
CA LEU A 211 6.22 -11.09 -3.77
C LEU A 211 6.70 -11.11 -2.31
N LYS A 212 8.01 -11.20 -2.05
CA LYS A 212 8.56 -11.09 -0.69
C LYS A 212 8.23 -9.75 -0.06
N LEU A 213 8.34 -8.66 -0.82
CA LEU A 213 8.03 -7.31 -0.35
C LEU A 213 6.54 -7.15 -0.04
N VAL A 214 5.67 -7.66 -0.93
CA VAL A 214 4.22 -7.69 -0.75
C VAL A 214 3.81 -8.52 0.46
N LYS A 215 4.42 -9.68 0.67
CA LYS A 215 4.21 -10.51 1.87
C LYS A 215 4.54 -9.72 3.14
N LEU A 216 5.74 -9.14 3.21
CA LEU A 216 6.19 -8.36 4.36
C LEU A 216 5.27 -7.16 4.62
N ARG A 217 4.83 -6.47 3.56
CA ARG A 217 3.86 -5.37 3.65
C ARG A 217 2.52 -5.84 4.23
N GLY A 218 1.99 -6.96 3.74
CA GLY A 218 0.73 -7.54 4.22
C GLY A 218 0.80 -7.91 5.71
N GLU A 219 1.90 -8.54 6.13
CA GLU A 219 2.18 -8.90 7.53
C GLU A 219 2.28 -7.65 8.42
N ALA A 220 3.07 -6.64 8.03
CA ALA A 220 3.23 -5.42 8.80
C ALA A 220 1.93 -4.60 8.90
N MET A 221 1.14 -4.54 7.82
CA MET A 221 -0.16 -3.87 7.84
C MET A 221 -1.17 -4.59 8.72
N GLN A 222 -1.17 -5.93 8.73
CA GLN A 222 -2.03 -6.70 9.62
C GLN A 222 -1.64 -6.48 11.08
N GLU A 223 -0.34 -6.51 11.41
CA GLU A 223 0.15 -6.24 12.76
C GLU A 223 -0.26 -4.84 13.24
N ALA A 224 -0.14 -3.82 12.38
CA ALA A 224 -0.58 -2.46 12.70
C ALA A 224 -2.10 -2.37 12.93
N ALA A 225 -2.90 -3.06 12.11
CA ALA A 225 -4.37 -3.09 12.24
C ALA A 225 -4.82 -3.83 13.51
N ASP A 226 -4.10 -4.89 13.90
CA ASP A 226 -4.39 -5.63 15.14
C ASP A 226 -3.98 -4.83 16.39
N ALA A 227 -2.93 -4.01 16.28
CA ALA A 227 -2.45 -3.17 17.36
C ALA A 227 -3.34 -1.94 17.63
N ALA A 228 -4.00 -1.39 16.60
CA ALA A 228 -4.82 -0.20 16.71
C ALA A 228 -6.12 -0.32 15.91
N LYS A 229 -7.26 -0.19 16.60
CA LYS A 229 -8.57 -0.12 15.96
C LYS A 229 -8.62 1.08 15.02
N SER A 230 -8.87 0.81 13.75
CA SER A 230 -9.05 1.83 12.72
C SER A 230 -10.20 1.44 11.81
N ALA A 231 -10.72 2.41 11.07
CA ALA A 231 -11.76 2.21 10.08
C ALA A 231 -11.54 3.15 8.90
N MET A 232 -12.11 2.79 7.75
CA MET A 232 -12.12 3.61 6.54
C MET A 232 -13.55 3.76 6.05
N VAL A 233 -13.87 4.95 5.53
CA VAL A 233 -15.17 5.26 4.94
C VAL A 233 -14.97 5.92 3.58
N SER A 234 -15.92 5.71 2.67
CA SER A 234 -15.95 6.37 1.36
C SER A 234 -16.93 7.53 1.38
N VAL A 235 -16.48 8.70 0.94
CA VAL A 235 -17.31 9.91 0.80
C VAL A 235 -17.55 10.16 -0.68
N ILE A 236 -18.80 10.36 -1.08
CA ILE A 236 -19.22 10.60 -2.47
C ILE A 236 -20.05 11.88 -2.53
N GLY A 237 -19.79 12.73 -3.52
CA GLY A 237 -20.58 13.94 -3.79
C GLY A 237 -20.14 15.20 -3.05
N LEU A 238 -19.00 15.16 -2.37
CA LEU A 238 -18.34 16.33 -1.79
C LEU A 238 -16.96 16.51 -2.42
N ASP A 239 -16.60 17.76 -2.69
CA ASP A 239 -15.23 18.12 -3.10
C ASP A 239 -14.22 17.92 -1.95
N SER A 240 -12.94 17.77 -2.31
CA SER A 240 -11.85 17.52 -1.36
C SER A 240 -11.75 18.58 -0.28
N ASP A 241 -12.03 19.84 -0.61
CA ASP A 241 -11.87 20.96 0.31
C ASP A 241 -12.93 20.90 1.41
N LYS A 242 -14.18 20.57 1.06
CA LYS A 242 -15.24 20.33 2.05
C LYS A 242 -14.94 19.11 2.92
N VAL A 243 -14.43 18.02 2.33
CA VAL A 243 -14.05 16.84 3.11
C VAL A 243 -12.93 17.18 4.09
N GLN A 244 -11.94 17.99 3.68
CA GLN A 244 -10.88 18.44 4.56
C GLN A 244 -11.42 19.28 5.72
N GLN A 245 -12.33 20.22 5.45
CA GLN A 245 -12.99 21.01 6.51
C GLN A 245 -13.74 20.13 7.52
N LEU A 246 -14.39 19.05 7.05
CA LEU A 246 -15.05 18.08 7.92
C LEU A 246 -14.05 17.30 8.78
N CYS A 247 -12.93 16.87 8.20
CA CYS A 247 -11.85 16.24 8.95
C CYS A 247 -11.28 17.19 10.02
N ASP A 248 -11.01 18.45 9.67
CA ASP A 248 -10.49 19.46 10.59
C ASP A 248 -11.46 19.73 11.75
N ALA A 249 -12.75 19.87 11.45
CA ALA A 249 -13.78 20.05 12.46
C ALA A 249 -13.91 18.84 13.39
N ALA A 250 -13.88 17.62 12.86
CA ALA A 250 -13.92 16.40 13.67
C ALA A 250 -12.66 16.25 14.54
N ASN A 251 -11.50 16.62 14.01
CA ASN A 251 -10.21 16.51 14.68
C ASN A 251 -10.01 17.52 15.83
N ALA A 252 -10.82 18.58 15.91
CA ALA A 252 -10.77 19.55 17.00
C ALA A 252 -11.32 18.98 18.33
N GLU A 253 -12.15 17.94 18.28
CA GLU A 253 -12.88 17.38 19.42
C GLU A 253 -12.28 16.05 19.91
N VAL A 254 -11.17 15.59 19.31
CA VAL A 254 -10.55 14.29 19.61
C VAL A 254 -9.04 14.42 19.83
N ASP A 255 -8.45 13.46 20.52
CA ASP A 255 -7.00 13.37 20.68
C ASP A 255 -6.31 12.89 19.37
N GLU A 256 -4.98 12.98 19.34
CA GLU A 256 -4.18 12.56 18.17
C GLU A 256 -4.43 11.10 17.75
N ALA A 257 -4.75 10.20 18.69
CA ALA A 257 -4.93 8.79 18.40
C ALA A 257 -6.25 8.51 17.66
N ASN A 258 -7.23 9.43 17.74
CA ASN A 258 -8.55 9.29 17.15
C ASN A 258 -8.79 10.22 15.96
N LYS A 259 -7.76 10.94 15.49
CA LYS A 259 -7.89 11.81 14.32
C LYS A 259 -8.22 11.04 13.05
N VAL A 260 -8.99 11.69 12.19
CA VAL A 260 -9.35 11.23 10.86
C VAL A 260 -8.65 12.08 9.79
N GLN A 261 -8.41 11.47 8.64
CA GLN A 261 -7.77 12.14 7.51
C GLN A 261 -8.24 11.54 6.19
N ILE A 262 -8.11 12.31 5.11
CA ILE A 262 -8.33 11.81 3.76
C ILE A 262 -7.17 10.89 3.40
N ALA A 263 -7.44 9.59 3.25
CA ALA A 263 -6.44 8.61 2.86
C ALA A 263 -6.26 8.52 1.34
N ASN A 264 -7.35 8.63 0.56
CA ASN A 264 -7.34 8.42 -0.89
C ASN A 264 -8.24 9.42 -1.60
N TYR A 265 -7.76 9.96 -2.72
CA TYR A 265 -8.56 10.71 -3.70
C TYR A 265 -8.81 9.79 -4.91
N LEU A 266 -10.04 9.26 -5.02
CA LEU A 266 -10.33 8.19 -6.00
C LEU A 266 -10.92 8.73 -7.31
N CYS A 267 -11.87 9.65 -7.21
CA CYS A 267 -12.51 10.29 -8.35
C CYS A 267 -12.75 11.78 -8.04
N PRO A 268 -12.68 12.66 -9.05
CA PRO A 268 -13.02 14.08 -8.90
C PRO A 268 -14.51 14.30 -8.64
#